data_AF-A0A7M2Y541-F1
#
_entry.id   AF-A0A7M2Y541-F1
#
_cell.length_a   1.000
_cell.length_b   1.000
_cell.length_c   1.000
_cell.angle_alpha   90.00
_cell.angle_beta   90.00
_cell.angle_gamma   90.00
#
_symmetry.space_group_name_H-M   'P 1'
#
loop_
_entity.id
_entity.type
_entity.pdbx_description
1 polymer ?
#
loop_
_entity_poly.entity_id
_entity_poly.type
_entity_poly.pdbx_seq_one_letter_code
_entity_poly.pdbx_strand_id
1 'polypeptide(L)'
;MKISKAEIFNIFEWIAVYIVAVYMIIYGVSKPMQFGDIQSYRQPINEMDSMSLMWAFYSYSKPYAIIIGVFEVLGAVLLMIPTTRIFGGFVLSSILINIILQDYFFKVHAGALANAILFQLLILIILFRHRGKILDALKILRGKFIFKIRWIYIPIGIVMIAIIELLMFSINYLIKFLNP
;
A
#
# COMPACT_ATOMS: atom_id res chain seq x y z
N MET A 1 12.46 37.97 17.76
CA MET A 1 11.70 37.39 16.63
C MET A 1 10.48 36.65 17.21
N LYS A 2 9.24 37.03 16.88
CA LYS A 2 8.03 36.35 17.40
C LYS A 2 7.62 35.25 16.43
N ILE A 3 7.70 33.99 16.84
CA ILE A 3 7.24 32.85 16.03
C ILE A 3 5.71 32.81 16.05
N SER A 4 5.09 32.83 14.88
CA SER A 4 3.65 32.72 14.70
C SER A 4 3.15 31.28 14.90
N LYS A 5 1.86 31.11 15.22
CA LYS A 5 1.23 29.78 15.31
C LYS A 5 1.37 28.99 14.00
N ALA A 6 1.28 29.66 12.85
CA ALA A 6 1.40 29.03 11.54
C ALA A 6 2.80 28.44 11.30
N GLU A 7 3.85 29.15 11.71
CA GLU A 7 5.23 28.68 11.64
C GLU A 7 5.46 27.47 12.54
N ILE A 8 4.92 27.48 13.76
CA ILE A 8 4.99 26.33 14.67
C ILE A 8 4.38 25.09 14.01
N PHE A 9 3.18 25.20 13.45
CA PHE A 9 2.55 24.06 12.75
C PHE A 9 3.39 23.61 11.54
N ASN A 10 3.95 24.53 10.76
CA ASN A 10 4.83 24.18 9.63
C ASN A 10 6.05 23.37 10.09
N ILE A 11 6.68 23.78 11.19
CA ILE A 11 7.83 23.06 11.77
C ILE A 11 7.42 21.65 12.17
N PHE A 12 6.31 21.48 12.89
CA PHE A 12 5.81 20.15 13.29
C PHE A 12 5.49 19.26 12.09
N GLU A 13 4.86 19.80 11.04
CA GLU A 13 4.59 19.02 9.82
C GLU A 13 5.88 18.55 9.15
N TRP A 14 6.88 19.43 9.01
CA TRP A 14 8.15 19.05 8.41
C TRP A 14 8.89 18.00 9.25
N ILE A 15 8.88 18.13 10.59
CA ILE A 15 9.44 17.11 11.48
C ILE A 15 8.75 15.75 11.24
N ALA A 16 7.42 15.73 11.20
CA ALA A 16 6.65 14.52 10.93
C ALA A 16 6.98 13.93 9.54
N VAL A 17 7.05 14.77 8.51
CA VAL A 17 7.41 14.37 7.14
C VAL A 17 8.81 13.76 7.12
N TYR A 18 9.80 14.39 7.76
CA TYR A 18 11.17 13.87 7.79
C TYR A 18 11.28 12.55 8.54
N ILE A 19 10.64 12.43 9.71
CA ILE A 19 10.62 11.18 10.47
C ILE A 19 10.05 10.06 9.60
N VAL A 20 8.84 10.24 9.07
CA VAL A 20 8.19 9.22 8.24
C VAL A 20 9.02 8.91 7.00
N ALA A 21 9.48 9.91 6.25
CA ALA A 21 10.21 9.69 5.02
C ALA A 21 11.52 8.91 5.23
N VAL A 22 12.31 9.27 6.25
CA VAL A 22 13.56 8.58 6.56
C VAL A 22 13.31 7.12 6.92
N TYR A 23 12.35 6.84 7.81
CA TYR A 23 12.07 5.45 8.19
C TYR A 23 11.48 4.63 7.05
N MET A 24 10.60 5.20 6.23
CA MET A 24 10.05 4.50 5.06
C MET A 24 11.10 4.23 3.98
N ILE A 25 12.08 5.13 3.80
CA ILE A 25 13.21 4.86 2.90
C ILE A 25 14.07 3.72 3.45
N ILE A 26 14.40 3.74 4.74
CA ILE A 26 15.21 2.68 5.36
C ILE A 26 14.48 1.33 5.28
N TYR A 27 13.19 1.28 5.63
CA TYR A 27 12.38 0.08 5.53
C TYR A 27 12.30 -0.42 4.09
N GLY A 28 11.94 0.44 3.14
CA GLY A 28 11.80 0.03 1.74
C GLY A 28 13.11 -0.49 1.12
N VAL A 29 14.24 0.14 1.43
CA VAL A 29 15.56 -0.31 0.93
C VAL A 29 16.01 -1.61 1.59
N SER A 30 15.62 -1.87 2.84
CA SER A 30 16.00 -3.08 3.58
C SER A 30 15.14 -4.31 3.27
N LYS A 31 13.91 -4.14 2.74
CA LYS A 31 12.99 -5.24 2.37
C LYS A 31 13.65 -6.42 1.62
N PRO A 32 14.53 -6.21 0.62
CA PRO A 32 15.11 -7.33 -0.14
C PRO A 32 16.03 -8.21 0.71
N MET A 33 16.62 -7.65 1.78
CA MET A 33 17.52 -8.35 2.69
C MET A 33 16.83 -8.78 3.99
N GLN A 34 15.70 -8.15 4.33
CA GLN A 34 15.00 -8.32 5.61
C GLN A 34 14.55 -9.75 5.89
N PHE A 35 14.13 -10.50 4.86
CA PHE A 35 13.48 -11.81 5.01
C PHE A 35 14.44 -13.00 4.83
N GLY A 36 15.73 -12.77 4.62
CA GLY A 36 16.71 -13.83 4.45
C GLY A 36 16.48 -14.70 3.21
N ASP A 37 16.99 -15.93 3.25
CA ASP A 37 16.82 -16.91 2.19
C ASP A 37 15.74 -17.94 2.55
N ILE A 38 14.98 -18.40 1.56
CA ILE A 38 13.96 -19.44 1.77
C ILE A 38 14.55 -20.72 2.36
N GLN A 39 15.83 -21.00 2.10
CA GLN A 39 16.54 -22.17 2.66
C GLN A 39 16.71 -22.13 4.19
N SER A 40 16.48 -20.96 4.81
CA SER A 40 16.47 -20.80 6.27
C SER A 40 15.15 -21.26 6.91
N TYR A 41 14.09 -21.48 6.13
CA TYR A 41 12.74 -21.83 6.60
C TYR A 41 12.41 -23.29 6.25
N ARG A 42 13.02 -24.24 6.97
CA ARG A 42 12.92 -25.69 6.68
C ARG A 42 11.84 -26.44 7.48
N GLN A 43 11.19 -25.76 8.41
CA GLN A 43 10.18 -26.39 9.26
C GLN A 43 8.93 -26.73 8.45
N PRO A 44 8.21 -27.81 8.80
CA PRO A 44 6.86 -28.04 8.29
C PRO A 44 5.93 -26.86 8.59
N ILE A 45 5.02 -26.52 7.67
CA ILE A 45 4.11 -25.36 7.80
C ILE A 45 3.27 -25.43 9.10
N ASN A 46 2.86 -26.64 9.50
CA ASN A 46 2.08 -26.88 10.72
C ASN A 46 2.89 -26.66 12.01
N GLU A 47 4.21 -26.55 11.93
CA GLU A 47 5.12 -26.33 13.06
C GLU A 47 5.69 -24.91 13.09
N MET A 48 5.53 -24.13 12.02
CA MET A 48 5.96 -22.74 11.95
C MET A 48 5.09 -21.85 12.83
N ASP A 49 5.74 -20.95 13.58
CA ASP A 49 5.03 -19.83 14.19
C ASP A 49 4.55 -18.83 13.12
N SER A 50 3.58 -17.99 13.49
CA SER A 50 2.94 -17.08 12.54
C SER A 50 3.94 -16.11 11.88
N MET A 51 4.95 -15.63 12.61
CA MET A 51 5.93 -14.71 12.07
C MET A 51 6.88 -15.42 11.10
N SER A 52 7.36 -16.61 11.45
CA SER A 52 8.19 -17.43 10.57
C SER A 52 7.47 -17.80 9.27
N LEU A 53 6.17 -18.12 9.34
CA LEU A 53 5.35 -18.37 8.15
C LEU A 53 5.30 -17.15 7.22
N MET A 54 5.06 -15.96 7.79
CA MET A 54 5.03 -14.71 7.03
C MET A 54 6.40 -14.40 6.39
N TRP A 55 7.48 -14.58 7.13
CA TRP A 55 8.83 -14.33 6.63
C TRP A 55 9.24 -15.34 5.56
N ALA A 56 8.84 -16.61 5.68
CA ALA A 56 9.01 -17.63 4.64
C ALA A 56 8.28 -17.25 3.34
N PHE A 57 7.05 -16.72 3.45
CA PHE A 57 6.32 -16.22 2.28
C PHE A 57 7.07 -15.09 1.56
N TYR A 58 7.59 -14.12 2.31
CA TYR A 58 8.35 -13.01 1.73
C TYR A 58 9.74 -13.41 1.22
N SER A 59 10.38 -14.41 1.81
CA SER A 59 11.66 -14.94 1.36
C SER A 59 11.54 -15.77 0.08
N TYR A 60 10.41 -16.48 -0.09
CA TYR A 60 10.04 -17.13 -1.36
C TYR A 60 9.78 -16.10 -2.47
N SER A 61 8.97 -15.08 -2.18
CA SER A 61 8.60 -14.05 -3.16
C SER A 61 9.38 -12.74 -2.98
N LYS A 62 10.70 -12.79 -3.20
CA LYS A 62 11.56 -11.59 -3.13
C LYS A 62 11.07 -10.43 -4.03
N PRO A 63 10.59 -10.65 -5.28
CA PRO A 63 10.03 -9.57 -6.10
C PRO A 63 8.83 -8.88 -5.45
N TYR A 64 7.97 -9.62 -4.75
CA TYR A 64 6.83 -9.04 -4.05
C TYR A 64 7.27 -8.13 -2.90
N ALA A 65 8.25 -8.58 -2.09
CA ALA A 65 8.84 -7.75 -1.05
C ALA A 65 9.50 -6.48 -1.61
N ILE A 66 10.21 -6.59 -2.75
CA ILE A 66 10.83 -5.45 -3.44
C ILE A 66 9.78 -4.44 -3.89
N ILE A 67 8.66 -4.89 -4.48
CA ILE A 67 7.58 -4.00 -4.92
C ILE A 67 7.04 -3.19 -3.75
N ILE A 68 6.77 -3.82 -2.61
CA ILE A 68 6.35 -3.10 -1.39
C ILE A 68 7.38 -2.04 -1.01
N GLY A 69 8.66 -2.41 -0.96
CA GLY A 69 9.74 -1.49 -0.62
C GLY A 69 9.88 -0.32 -1.60
N VAL A 70 9.67 -0.55 -2.90
CA VAL A 70 9.63 0.52 -3.91
C VAL A 70 8.51 1.51 -3.62
N PHE A 71 7.31 1.04 -3.24
CA PHE A 71 6.21 1.93 -2.87
C PHE A 71 6.45 2.67 -1.54
N GLU A 72 7.16 2.07 -0.57
CA GLU A 72 7.61 2.76 0.64
C GLU A 72 8.57 3.92 0.29
N VAL A 73 9.58 3.67 -0.54
CA VAL A 73 10.54 4.70 -0.98
C VAL A 73 9.86 5.78 -1.83
N LEU A 74 9.04 5.36 -2.82
CA LEU A 74 8.31 6.28 -3.68
C LEU A 74 7.37 7.17 -2.86
N GLY A 75 6.60 6.58 -1.96
CA GLY A 75 5.70 7.29 -1.07
C GLY A 75 6.45 8.30 -0.19
N ALA A 76 7.62 7.92 0.34
CA ALA A 76 8.48 8.80 1.14
C ALA A 76 9.00 10.00 0.35
N VAL A 77 9.52 9.77 -0.87
CA VAL A 77 9.99 10.84 -1.76
C VAL A 77 8.84 11.80 -2.10
N LEU A 78 7.67 11.27 -2.44
CA LEU A 78 6.47 12.06 -2.72
C LEU A 78 5.98 12.84 -1.49
N LEU A 79 6.12 12.30 -0.28
CA LEU A 79 5.74 12.95 0.98
C LEU A 79 6.64 14.18 1.27
N MET A 80 7.94 14.07 0.97
CA MET A 80 8.91 15.15 1.17
C MET A 80 8.63 16.36 0.26
N ILE A 81 8.20 16.12 -0.98
CA ILE A 81 7.92 17.18 -1.96
C ILE A 81 6.55 17.84 -1.63
N PRO A 82 6.49 19.14 -1.27
CA PRO A 82 5.26 19.77 -0.79
C PRO A 82 4.07 19.72 -1.75
N THR A 83 4.33 19.70 -3.06
CA THR A 83 3.30 19.65 -4.11
C THR A 83 2.65 18.27 -4.25
N THR A 84 3.41 17.19 -4.00
CA THR A 84 2.92 15.80 -4.08
C THR A 84 2.62 15.17 -2.73
N ARG A 85 2.82 15.92 -1.63
CA ARG A 85 2.73 15.43 -0.25
C ARG A 85 1.46 14.64 0.07
N ILE A 86 0.30 15.15 -0.36
CA ILE A 86 -0.99 14.48 -0.13
C ILE A 86 -1.00 13.10 -0.81
N PHE A 87 -0.52 13.02 -2.05
CA PHE A 87 -0.45 11.77 -2.80
C PHE A 87 0.54 10.79 -2.16
N GLY A 88 1.73 11.25 -1.77
CA GLY A 88 2.70 10.45 -1.01
C GLY A 88 2.11 9.92 0.30
N GLY A 89 1.34 10.74 1.03
CA GLY A 89 0.63 10.32 2.23
C GLY A 89 -0.40 9.21 1.99
N PHE A 90 -1.13 9.24 0.87
CA PHE A 90 -2.05 8.16 0.51
C PHE A 90 -1.32 6.87 0.13
N VAL A 91 -0.26 6.96 -0.68
CA VAL A 91 0.57 5.80 -1.06
C VAL A 91 1.14 5.12 0.20
N LEU A 92 1.77 5.90 1.08
CA LEU A 92 2.32 5.36 2.33
C LEU A 92 1.24 4.83 3.28
N SER A 93 0.07 5.49 3.36
CA SER A 93 -1.02 4.99 4.20
C SER A 93 -1.49 3.61 3.75
N SER A 94 -1.64 3.38 2.44
CA SER A 94 -2.02 2.07 1.92
C SER A 94 -1.02 0.98 2.28
N ILE A 95 0.29 1.28 2.19
CA ILE A 95 1.36 0.35 2.55
C ILE A 95 1.39 0.11 4.06
N LEU A 96 1.36 1.16 4.87
CA LEU A 96 1.40 1.05 6.34
C LEU A 96 0.18 0.34 6.92
N ILE A 97 -1.02 0.57 6.37
CA ILE A 97 -2.21 -0.20 6.76
C ILE A 97 -1.98 -1.70 6.51
N ASN A 98 -1.41 -2.05 5.36
CA ASN A 98 -1.09 -3.45 5.07
C ASN A 98 -0.05 -4.01 6.05
N ILE A 99 1.02 -3.27 6.32
CA ILE A 99 2.07 -3.67 7.28
C ILE A 99 1.50 -3.82 8.70
N ILE A 100 0.68 -2.88 9.17
CA ILE A 100 0.06 -2.94 10.50
C ILE A 100 -0.81 -4.18 10.64
N LEU A 101 -1.62 -4.50 9.62
CA LEU A 101 -2.46 -5.70 9.63
C LEU A 101 -1.60 -6.96 9.67
N GLN A 102 -0.54 -7.01 8.85
CA GLN A 102 0.39 -8.14 8.86
C GLN A 102 1.10 -8.30 10.21
N ASP A 103 1.63 -7.21 10.76
CA ASP A 103 2.32 -7.21 12.04
C ASP A 103 1.40 -7.69 13.17
N TYR A 104 0.13 -7.28 13.15
CA TYR A 104 -0.86 -7.71 14.12
C TYR A 104 -1.25 -9.19 13.96
N PHE A 105 -1.67 -9.61 12.76
CA PHE A 105 -2.17 -10.98 12.54
C PHE A 105 -1.07 -12.04 12.59
N PHE A 106 0.15 -11.71 12.14
CA PHE A 106 1.30 -12.62 12.17
C PHE A 106 2.16 -12.44 13.42
N LYS A 107 1.71 -11.63 14.40
CA LYS A 107 2.36 -11.44 15.70
C LYS A 107 3.85 -11.06 15.57
N VAL A 108 4.14 -10.15 14.64
CA VAL A 108 5.48 -9.59 14.46
C VAL A 108 5.87 -8.82 15.73
N HIS A 109 7.17 -8.60 15.93
CA HIS A 109 7.70 -7.86 17.08
C HIS A 109 6.89 -6.59 17.39
N ALA A 110 6.48 -6.44 18.66
CA ALA A 110 5.63 -5.34 19.11
C ALA A 110 6.23 -3.94 18.81
N GLY A 111 7.56 -3.82 18.77
CA GLY A 111 8.23 -2.59 18.38
C GLY A 111 8.02 -2.20 16.91
N ALA A 112 7.97 -3.17 15.99
CA ALA A 112 7.68 -2.92 14.58
C ALA A 112 6.24 -2.43 14.40
N LEU A 113 5.29 -3.10 15.05
CA LEU A 113 3.88 -2.70 15.05
C LEU A 113 3.69 -1.28 15.62
N ALA A 114 4.32 -0.97 16.76
CA ALA A 114 4.23 0.34 17.38
C ALA A 114 4.79 1.45 16.48
N ASN A 115 5.93 1.20 15.82
CA ASN A 115 6.52 2.14 14.86
C ASN A 115 5.60 2.36 13.65
N ALA A 116 5.06 1.28 13.08
CA ALA A 116 4.15 1.37 11.94
C ALA A 116 2.89 2.19 12.27
N ILE A 117 2.31 1.97 13.46
CA ILE A 117 1.17 2.77 13.96
C ILE A 117 1.56 4.23 14.15
N LEU A 118 2.72 4.52 14.75
CA LEU A 118 3.21 5.89 14.92
C LEU A 118 3.35 6.61 13.57
N PHE A 119 3.97 5.97 12.58
CA PHE A 119 4.14 6.55 11.25
C PHE A 119 2.79 6.79 10.57
N GLN A 120 1.84 5.85 10.71
CA GLN A 120 0.49 6.02 10.20
C GLN A 120 -0.20 7.22 10.85
N LEU A 121 -0.08 7.40 12.16
CA LEU A 121 -0.67 8.55 12.86
C LEU A 121 -0.05 9.88 12.41
N LEU A 122 1.28 9.94 12.22
CA LEU A 122 1.95 11.12 11.68
C LEU A 122 1.45 11.48 10.27
N ILE A 123 1.27 10.48 9.39
CA ILE A 123 0.70 10.70 8.06
C ILE A 123 -0.74 11.20 8.15
N LEU A 124 -1.57 10.62 9.03
CA LEU A 124 -2.95 11.07 9.22
C LEU A 124 -3.02 12.52 9.71
N ILE A 125 -2.11 12.95 10.59
CA ILE A 125 -1.99 14.35 11.03
C ILE A 125 -1.64 15.25 9.83
N ILE A 126 -0.67 14.86 9.00
CA ILE A 126 -0.29 15.59 7.78
C ILE A 126 -1.51 15.71 6.84
N LEU A 127 -2.20 14.61 6.55
CA LEU A 127 -3.37 14.59 5.66
C LEU A 127 -4.53 15.42 6.23
N PHE A 128 -4.79 15.34 7.53
CA PHE A 128 -5.83 16.11 8.20
C PHE A 128 -5.57 17.62 8.14
N ARG A 129 -4.30 18.03 8.18
CA ARG A 129 -3.92 19.43 7.97
C ARG A 129 -4.24 19.90 6.56
N HIS A 130 -3.99 19.06 5.55
CA HIS A 130 -4.28 19.36 4.14
C HIS A 130 -5.71 19.00 3.70
N ARG A 131 -6.62 18.71 4.64
CA ARG A 131 -8.01 18.27 4.36
C ARG A 131 -8.79 19.18 3.43
N GLY A 132 -8.55 20.49 3.46
CA GLY A 132 -9.20 21.45 2.55
C GLY A 132 -8.94 21.11 1.09
N LYS A 133 -7.67 20.91 0.74
CA LYS A 133 -7.23 20.50 -0.61
C LYS A 133 -7.79 19.13 -1.01
N ILE A 134 -7.85 18.19 -0.06
CA ILE A 134 -8.43 16.85 -0.29
C ILE A 134 -9.92 16.97 -0.63
N LEU A 135 -10.67 17.74 0.16
CA LEU A 135 -12.10 17.97 -0.07
C LEU A 135 -12.35 18.69 -1.40
N ASP A 136 -11.50 19.65 -1.76
CA ASP A 136 -11.62 20.35 -3.04
C ASP A 136 -11.32 19.42 -4.22
N ALA A 137 -10.31 18.54 -4.12
CA ALA A 137 -10.06 17.50 -5.10
C ALA A 137 -11.27 16.54 -5.23
N LEU A 138 -11.88 16.13 -4.12
CA LEU A 138 -13.08 15.29 -4.12
C LEU A 138 -14.28 15.99 -4.77
N LYS A 139 -14.46 17.30 -4.57
CA LYS A 139 -15.51 18.08 -5.25
C LYS A 139 -15.30 18.10 -6.76
N ILE A 140 -14.06 18.25 -7.22
CA ILE A 140 -13.71 18.21 -8.66
C ILE A 140 -13.99 16.82 -9.24
N LEU A 141 -13.61 15.76 -8.52
CA LEU A 141 -13.89 14.37 -8.91
C LEU A 141 -15.39 14.04 -8.92
N ARG A 142 -16.21 14.79 -8.18
CA ARG A 142 -17.69 14.69 -8.19
C ARG A 142 -18.34 15.19 -9.48
N GLY A 143 -17.57 15.42 -10.55
CA GLY A 143 -18.11 15.67 -11.89
C GLY A 143 -19.26 14.71 -12.18
N LYS A 144 -20.38 15.23 -12.71
CA LYS A 144 -21.55 14.41 -13.03
C LYS A 144 -21.08 13.32 -13.99
N PHE A 145 -20.99 12.08 -13.51
CA PHE A 145 -20.90 10.93 -14.39
C PHE A 145 -22.26 10.85 -15.10
N ILE A 146 -22.40 11.55 -16.24
CA ILE A 146 -23.62 11.53 -17.05
C ILE A 146 -23.59 10.24 -17.89
N PHE A 147 -23.48 9.10 -17.22
CA PHE A 147 -23.68 7.82 -17.88
C PHE A 147 -25.18 7.54 -17.92
N LYS A 148 -25.84 7.94 -19.01
CA LYS A 148 -27.24 7.60 -19.26
C LYS A 148 -27.31 6.13 -19.70
N ILE A 149 -27.50 5.24 -18.73
CA ILE A 149 -27.66 3.81 -19.02
C ILE A 149 -28.93 3.62 -19.85
N ARG A 150 -28.79 3.10 -21.06
CA ARG A 150 -29.92 2.65 -21.87
C ARG A 150 -30.17 1.19 -21.51
N TRP A 151 -31.43 0.78 -21.41
CA TRP A 151 -31.80 -0.60 -21.08
C TRP A 151 -31.20 -1.63 -22.04
N ILE A 152 -30.85 -1.23 -23.28
CA ILE A 152 -30.15 -2.06 -24.27
C ILE A 152 -28.71 -2.43 -23.86
N TYR A 153 -28.06 -1.66 -22.98
CA TYR A 153 -26.69 -1.96 -22.51
C TYR A 153 -26.65 -3.15 -21.56
N ILE A 154 -27.75 -3.46 -20.88
CA ILE A 154 -27.84 -4.60 -19.95
C ILE A 154 -27.71 -5.93 -20.71
N PRO A 155 -28.54 -6.25 -21.73
CA PRO A 155 -28.39 -7.49 -22.48
C PRO A 155 -27.07 -7.55 -23.26
N ILE A 156 -26.59 -6.42 -23.81
CA ILE A 156 -25.26 -6.36 -24.45
C ILE A 156 -24.16 -6.68 -23.44
N GLY A 157 -24.23 -6.12 -22.24
CA GLY A 157 -23.28 -6.39 -21.16
C GLY A 157 -23.29 -7.86 -20.75
N ILE A 158 -24.45 -8.47 -20.59
CA ILE A 158 -24.59 -9.90 -20.26
C ILE A 158 -23.99 -10.78 -21.35
N VAL A 159 -24.27 -10.50 -22.63
CA VAL A 159 -23.71 -11.26 -23.76
C VAL A 159 -22.19 -11.09 -23.81
N MET A 160 -21.68 -9.87 -23.63
CA MET A 160 -20.24 -9.61 -23.58
C MET A 160 -19.56 -10.36 -22.44
N ILE A 161 -20.16 -10.37 -21.24
CA ILE A 161 -19.67 -11.15 -20.09
C ILE A 161 -19.65 -12.65 -20.43
N ALA A 162 -20.74 -13.19 -21.00
CA ALA A 162 -20.81 -14.60 -21.37
C ALA A 162 -19.77 -15.00 -22.43
N ILE A 163 -19.51 -14.13 -23.42
CA ILE A 163 -18.46 -14.34 -24.43
C ILE A 163 -17.08 -14.34 -23.77
N ILE A 164 -16.82 -13.39 -22.86
CA ILE A 164 -15.55 -13.32 -22.11
C ILE A 164 -15.37 -14.57 -21.27
N GLU A 165 -16.39 -15.03 -20.56
CA GLU A 165 -16.33 -16.26 -19.76
C GLU A 165 -16.09 -17.50 -20.63
N LEU A 166 -16.75 -17.60 -21.79
CA LEU A 166 -16.51 -18.69 -22.75
C LEU A 166 -15.07 -18.68 -23.28
N LEU A 167 -14.53 -17.49 -23.57
CA LEU A 167 -13.16 -17.31 -24.02
C LEU A 167 -12.17 -17.70 -22.93
N MET A 168 -12.40 -17.25 -21.69
CA MET A 168 -11.61 -17.62 -20.52
C MET A 168 -11.62 -19.14 -20.29
N PHE A 169 -12.79 -19.77 -20.38
CA PHE A 169 -12.93 -21.22 -20.27
C PHE A 169 -12.13 -21.95 -21.36
N SER A 170 -12.23 -21.48 -22.61
CA SER A 170 -11.53 -22.07 -23.76
C SER A 170 -10.01 -21.95 -23.64
N ILE A 171 -9.52 -20.79 -23.21
CA ILE A 171 -8.08 -20.55 -22.95
C ILE A 171 -7.59 -21.48 -21.84
N ASN A 172 -8.32 -21.57 -20.72
CA ASN A 172 -7.95 -22.43 -19.61
C ASN A 172 -7.92 -23.92 -20.01
N TYR A 173 -8.89 -24.35 -20.82
CA TYR A 173 -8.93 -25.70 -21.36
C TYR A 173 -7.73 -25.99 -22.26
N LEU A 174 -7.38 -25.06 -23.15
CA LEU A 174 -6.21 -25.17 -24.03
C LEU A 174 -4.90 -25.23 -23.23
N ILE A 175 -4.73 -24.37 -22.23
CA ILE A 175 -3.54 -24.37 -21.36
C ILE A 175 -3.38 -25.73 -20.66
N LYS A 176 -4.48 -26.32 -20.17
CA LYS A 176 -4.47 -27.64 -19.55
C LYS A 176 -4.15 -28.77 -20.53
N PHE A 177 -4.60 -28.66 -21.78
CA PHE A 177 -4.28 -29.62 -22.83
C PHE A 177 -2.80 -29.55 -23.26
N LEU A 178 -2.22 -28.34 -23.30
CA LEU A 178 -0.83 -28.11 -23.70
C LEU A 178 0.18 -28.37 -22.57
N ASN A 179 -0.24 -28.32 -21.30
CA ASN A 179 0.56 -28.67 -20.13
C ASN A 179 -0.11 -29.81 -19.32
N PRO A 180 -0.07 -31.05 -19.84
CA PRO A 180 -0.71 -32.21 -19.19
C PRO A 180 -0.04 -32.61 -17.86
#